data_AF-A0A7C4TSY3-F1
#
_entry.id   AF-A0A7C4TSY3-F1
#
_cell.length_a   1.000
_cell.length_b   1.000
_cell.length_c   1.000
_cell.angle_alpha   90.00
_cell.angle_beta   90.00
_cell.angle_gamma   90.00
#
_symmetry.space_group_name_H-M   'P 1'
#
loop_
_entity.id
_entity.type
_entity.pdbx_description
1 polymer ?
#
loop_
_entity_poly.entity_id
_entity_poly.type
_entity_poly.pdbx_seq_one_letter_code
_entity_poly.pdbx_strand_id
1 'polypeptide(L)'
;MTAWIFALCLAVGVAGEARAQRAPAQSGPVYELSQAELALDCRRLTGRMQVRILQLRDHAQSAKSSGVARMAQQTLTPLTGGSMHGANPDGQYQRDLAMLHAYNRRLAEKKCPTFDLEAELQPQPVTSTPRPLAPKRN
;
A
#
# COMPACT_ATOMS: atom_id res chain seq x y z
N MET A 1 -43.52 -27.63 56.51
CA MET A 1 -43.53 -26.15 56.46
C MET A 1 -42.31 -25.74 55.65
N THR A 2 -42.39 -25.75 54.31
CA THR A 2 -42.60 -24.55 53.45
C THR A 2 -41.52 -23.48 53.68
N ALA A 3 -40.74 -23.02 52.70
CA ALA A 3 -40.92 -23.08 51.26
C ALA A 3 -39.73 -22.41 50.51
N TRP A 4 -39.91 -22.33 49.19
CA TRP A 4 -39.36 -21.34 48.23
C TRP A 4 -38.12 -21.74 47.44
N ILE A 5 -38.44 -22.47 46.36
CA ILE A 5 -37.72 -22.54 45.09
C ILE A 5 -37.57 -21.12 44.53
N PHE A 6 -36.34 -20.61 44.43
CA PHE A 6 -36.02 -19.44 43.63
C PHE A 6 -35.25 -19.87 42.37
N ALA A 7 -35.98 -19.82 41.27
CA ALA A 7 -35.58 -19.26 39.97
C ALA A 7 -34.11 -19.40 39.54
N LEU A 8 -33.89 -20.39 38.68
CA LEU A 8 -33.44 -20.20 37.30
C LEU A 8 -32.76 -18.84 37.00
N CYS A 9 -31.43 -18.83 36.91
CA CYS A 9 -30.73 -17.89 36.04
C CYS A 9 -29.65 -18.64 35.29
N LEU A 10 -29.91 -18.86 33.99
CA LEU A 10 -28.98 -19.40 33.02
C LEU A 10 -27.70 -18.56 33.01
N ALA A 11 -26.55 -19.22 33.20
CA ALA A 11 -25.27 -18.72 32.72
C ALA A 11 -24.55 -19.86 32.02
N VAL A 12 -24.94 -20.09 30.76
CA VAL A 12 -24.13 -20.84 29.79
C VAL A 12 -22.88 -20.00 29.53
N GLY A 13 -21.81 -20.28 30.28
CA GLY A 13 -20.49 -19.70 30.06
C GLY A 13 -19.80 -20.43 28.91
N VAL A 14 -20.00 -19.97 27.67
CA VAL A 14 -19.14 -20.31 26.53
C VAL A 14 -17.77 -19.69 26.77
N ALA A 15 -16.80 -20.51 27.19
CA ALA A 15 -15.39 -20.17 27.13
C ALA A 15 -14.95 -20.23 25.66
N GLY A 16 -15.04 -19.09 24.98
CA GLY A 16 -14.53 -18.93 23.62
C GLY A 16 -13.01 -19.01 23.59
N GLU A 17 -12.49 -20.01 22.87
CA GLU A 17 -11.11 -20.03 22.38
C GLU A 17 -10.80 -18.71 21.66
N ALA A 18 -9.93 -17.89 22.26
CA ALA A 18 -9.26 -16.80 21.56
C ALA A 18 -8.25 -17.43 20.57
N ARG A 19 -8.76 -17.95 19.46
CA ARG A 19 -7.94 -18.08 18.25
C ARG A 19 -7.65 -16.67 17.79
N ALA A 20 -6.45 -16.22 18.10
CA ALA A 20 -5.78 -15.16 17.35
C ALA A 20 -5.74 -15.61 15.88
N GLN A 21 -6.81 -15.33 15.15
CA GLN A 21 -6.83 -15.39 13.70
C GLN A 21 -5.80 -14.36 13.25
N ARG A 22 -4.62 -14.85 12.84
CA ARG A 22 -3.76 -14.09 11.94
C ARG A 22 -4.61 -13.76 10.73
N ALA A 23 -5.10 -12.52 10.68
CA ALA A 23 -5.66 -11.95 9.47
C ALA A 23 -4.66 -12.23 8.33
N PRO A 24 -5.10 -12.75 7.17
CA PRO A 24 -4.24 -12.73 6.00
C PRO A 24 -3.91 -11.26 5.75
N ALA A 25 -2.65 -10.91 5.95
CA ALA A 25 -2.14 -9.62 5.54
C ALA A 25 -2.42 -9.44 4.04
N GLN A 26 -2.80 -8.22 3.67
CA GLN A 26 -2.91 -7.70 2.29
C GLN A 26 -4.25 -7.90 1.58
N SER A 27 -5.34 -7.38 2.17
CA SER A 27 -6.46 -6.85 1.37
C SER A 27 -6.15 -5.40 0.96
N GLY A 28 -5.07 -5.23 0.19
CA GLY A 28 -4.80 -3.99 -0.55
C GLY A 28 -5.47 -4.02 -1.92
N PRO A 29 -5.56 -2.88 -2.64
CA PRO A 29 -6.01 -2.90 -4.03
C PRO A 29 -5.19 -3.92 -4.82
N VAL A 30 -5.86 -4.84 -5.54
CA VAL A 30 -5.19 -5.86 -6.35
C VAL A 30 -4.92 -5.25 -7.72
N TYR A 31 -3.65 -5.11 -8.07
CA TYR A 31 -3.24 -4.74 -9.42
C TYR A 31 -3.01 -5.98 -10.27
N GLU A 32 -3.74 -6.08 -11.38
CA GLU A 32 -3.55 -7.11 -12.40
C GLU A 32 -2.62 -6.60 -13.51
N LEU A 33 -1.65 -7.42 -13.86
CA LEU A 33 -0.68 -7.13 -14.90
C LEU A 33 -1.32 -7.32 -16.28
N SER A 34 -1.18 -6.33 -17.15
CA SER A 34 -1.58 -6.45 -18.55
C SER A 34 -0.69 -7.46 -19.30
N GLN A 35 -1.17 -7.98 -20.43
CA GLN A 35 -0.35 -8.89 -21.26
C GLN A 35 0.97 -8.25 -21.72
N ALA A 36 0.95 -6.94 -21.99
CA ALA A 36 2.16 -6.20 -22.35
C ALA A 36 3.18 -6.19 -21.20
N GLU A 37 2.74 -6.11 -19.94
CA GLU A 37 3.62 -6.14 -18.76
C GLU A 37 4.11 -7.55 -18.43
N LEU A 38 3.27 -8.56 -18.64
CA LEU A 38 3.64 -9.96 -18.47
C LEU A 38 4.75 -10.39 -19.45
N ALA A 39 4.77 -9.79 -20.64
CA ALA A 39 5.76 -10.01 -21.69
C ALA A 39 7.08 -9.24 -21.47
N LEU A 40 7.19 -8.35 -20.48
CA LEU A 40 8.40 -7.55 -20.28
C LEU A 40 9.57 -8.38 -19.76
N ASP A 41 10.76 -8.13 -20.32
CA ASP A 41 12.03 -8.63 -19.79
C ASP A 41 12.33 -8.05 -18.41
N CYS A 42 13.11 -8.79 -17.60
CA CYS A 42 13.44 -8.35 -16.25
C CYS A 42 14.09 -6.97 -16.22
N ARG A 43 14.97 -6.66 -17.17
CA ARG A 43 15.59 -5.32 -17.27
C ARG A 43 14.56 -4.20 -17.46
N ARG A 44 13.55 -4.41 -18.29
CA ARG A 44 12.48 -3.42 -18.55
C ARG A 44 11.57 -3.28 -17.34
N LEU A 45 11.22 -4.40 -16.71
CA LEU A 45 10.38 -4.42 -15.51
C LEU A 45 11.08 -3.73 -14.33
N THR A 46 12.36 -4.03 -14.10
CA THR A 46 13.21 -3.38 -13.09
C THR A 46 13.34 -1.86 -13.34
N GLY A 47 13.60 -1.44 -14.59
CA GLY A 47 13.72 -0.03 -14.92
C GLY A 47 12.41 0.75 -14.70
N ARG A 48 11.27 0.15 -15.07
CA ARG A 48 9.95 0.74 -14.79
C ARG A 48 9.69 0.89 -13.29
N MET A 49 10.03 -0.13 -12.51
CA MET A 49 9.90 -0.06 -11.05
C MET A 49 10.76 1.04 -10.43
N GLN A 50 12.02 1.21 -10.86
CA GLN A 50 12.90 2.27 -10.34
C GLN A 50 12.29 3.66 -10.54
N VAL A 51 11.80 3.95 -11.76
CA VAL A 51 11.14 5.23 -12.05
C VAL A 51 9.89 5.40 -11.18
N ARG A 52 9.08 4.35 -11.03
CA ARG A 52 7.85 4.42 -10.24
C ARG A 52 8.10 4.63 -8.75
N ILE A 53 9.13 3.99 -8.18
CA ILE A 53 9.57 4.22 -6.79
C ILE A 53 10.00 5.68 -6.60
N LEU A 54 10.80 6.23 -7.53
CA LEU A 54 11.22 7.64 -7.46
C LEU A 54 10.03 8.60 -7.53
N GLN A 55 9.05 8.32 -8.40
CA GLN A 55 7.81 9.10 -8.50
C GLN A 55 7.02 9.08 -7.18
N LEU A 56 6.90 7.92 -6.52
CA LEU A 56 6.17 7.82 -5.26
C LEU A 56 6.89 8.50 -4.09
N ARG A 57 8.22 8.42 -4.05
CA ARG A 57 9.04 9.14 -3.07
C ARG A 57 8.91 10.65 -3.23
N ASP A 58 8.98 11.14 -4.47
CA ASP A 58 8.80 12.56 -4.79
C ASP A 58 7.39 13.04 -4.40
N HIS A 59 6.35 12.28 -4.76
CA HIS A 59 4.98 12.59 -4.35
C HIS A 59 4.83 12.69 -2.84
N ALA A 60 5.43 11.78 -2.06
CA ALA A 60 5.40 11.84 -0.60
C ALA A 60 6.13 13.06 -0.02
N GLN A 61 7.22 13.52 -0.64
CA GLN A 61 7.94 14.73 -0.24
C GLN A 61 7.17 16.00 -0.62
N SER A 62 6.67 16.07 -1.85
CA SER A 62 5.91 17.19 -2.40
C SER A 62 4.52 17.33 -1.76
N ALA A 63 3.89 16.23 -1.35
CA ALA A 63 2.63 16.28 -0.60
C ALA A 63 2.79 16.95 0.78
N LYS A 64 3.94 16.74 1.45
CA LYS A 64 4.26 17.38 2.74
C LYS A 64 4.46 18.89 2.59
N SER A 65 5.20 19.35 1.58
CA SER A 65 5.37 20.78 1.32
C SER A 65 4.06 21.43 0.87
N SER A 66 3.30 20.75 0.01
CA SER A 66 2.02 21.23 -0.52
C SER A 66 0.89 21.17 0.51
N GLY A 67 1.01 20.41 1.59
CA GLY A 67 0.01 20.38 2.68
C GLY A 67 -0.06 21.72 3.41
N VAL A 68 1.11 22.33 3.66
CA VAL A 68 1.22 23.68 4.25
C VAL A 68 0.65 24.74 3.30
N ALA A 69 0.98 24.65 2.00
CA ALA A 69 0.47 25.58 1.00
C ALA A 69 -1.05 25.42 0.75
N ARG A 70 -1.57 24.18 0.73
CA ARG A 70 -3.01 23.91 0.59
C ARG A 70 -3.79 24.42 1.78
N MET A 71 -3.28 24.32 3.00
CA MET A 71 -3.90 24.94 4.19
C MET A 71 -4.00 26.46 4.04
N ALA A 72 -2.96 27.12 3.54
CA ALA A 72 -2.99 28.56 3.27
C ALA A 72 -3.92 28.96 2.10
N GLN A 73 -4.05 28.11 1.08
CA GLN A 73 -4.94 28.34 -0.06
C GLN A 73 -6.42 28.03 0.25
N GLN A 74 -6.67 27.06 1.15
CA GLN A 74 -8.03 26.74 1.63
C GLN A 74 -8.68 27.91 2.37
N THR A 75 -7.89 28.84 2.92
CA THR A 75 -8.41 30.08 3.51
C THR A 75 -8.71 31.19 2.51
N LEU A 76 -8.32 31.06 1.22
CA LEU A 76 -8.32 32.20 0.27
C LEU A 76 -9.05 31.98 -1.06
N THR A 77 -9.63 30.81 -1.38
CA THR A 77 -10.29 30.62 -2.69
C THR A 77 -11.71 30.06 -2.61
N PRO A 78 -12.74 30.92 -2.82
CA PRO A 78 -14.02 30.48 -3.32
C PRO A 78 -14.03 30.51 -4.86
N LEU A 79 -14.60 29.47 -5.47
CA LEU A 79 -15.20 29.46 -6.82
C LEU A 79 -14.23 29.56 -8.04
N THR A 80 -13.91 28.42 -8.66
CA THR A 80 -14.01 28.19 -10.13
C THR A 80 -13.49 26.78 -10.46
N GLY A 81 -14.26 26.05 -11.27
CA GLY A 81 -14.08 24.61 -11.52
C GLY A 81 -12.77 24.25 -12.23
N GLY A 82 -11.75 23.89 -11.45
CA GLY A 82 -10.56 23.22 -11.94
C GLY A 82 -10.76 21.71 -12.02
N SER A 83 -10.22 21.09 -13.07
CA SER A 83 -10.30 19.65 -13.34
C SER A 83 -10.01 18.79 -12.11
N MET A 84 -10.84 17.75 -11.88
CA MET A 84 -10.73 16.74 -10.79
C MET A 84 -9.41 15.93 -10.78
N HIS A 85 -8.40 16.29 -11.57
CA HIS A 85 -7.06 15.73 -11.49
C HIS A 85 -6.42 16.19 -10.16
N GLY A 86 -6.43 15.30 -9.17
CA GLY A 86 -6.03 15.60 -7.80
C GLY A 86 -7.16 15.49 -6.77
N ALA A 87 -8.37 15.08 -7.16
CA ALA A 87 -9.49 14.89 -6.23
C ALA A 87 -9.25 13.79 -5.17
N ASN A 88 -8.34 12.84 -5.45
CA ASN A 88 -7.95 11.82 -4.47
C ASN A 88 -6.48 11.39 -4.69
N PRO A 89 -5.51 12.14 -4.12
CA PRO A 89 -4.08 11.80 -4.23
C PRO A 89 -3.76 10.48 -3.49
N ASP A 90 -4.43 10.20 -2.38
CA ASP A 90 -4.19 8.98 -1.59
C ASP A 90 -4.64 7.72 -2.35
N GLY A 91 -5.77 7.78 -3.04
CA GLY A 91 -6.26 6.69 -3.88
C GLY A 91 -5.34 6.40 -5.08
N GLN A 92 -4.67 7.42 -5.62
CA GLN A 92 -3.64 7.21 -6.65
C GLN A 92 -2.40 6.54 -6.07
N TYR A 93 -1.93 7.02 -4.92
CA TYR A 93 -0.79 6.45 -4.20
C TYR A 93 -0.99 4.95 -3.90
N GLN A 94 -2.15 4.57 -3.37
CA GLN A 94 -2.45 3.18 -3.05
C GLN A 94 -2.50 2.27 -4.29
N ARG A 95 -3.00 2.77 -5.43
CA ARG A 95 -2.97 2.01 -6.70
C ARG A 95 -1.55 1.80 -7.21
N ASP A 96 -0.71 2.81 -7.07
CA ASP A 96 0.68 2.74 -7.50
C ASP A 96 1.52 1.80 -6.61
N LEU A 97 1.24 1.78 -5.31
CA LEU A 97 1.81 0.78 -4.40
C LEU A 97 1.41 -0.63 -4.81
N ALA A 98 0.12 -0.87 -5.07
CA ALA A 98 -0.37 -2.18 -5.52
C ALA A 98 0.32 -2.64 -6.81
N MET A 99 0.53 -1.71 -7.75
CA MET A 99 1.26 -1.97 -8.99
C MET A 99 2.71 -2.37 -8.72
N LEU A 100 3.42 -1.67 -7.82
CA LEU A 100 4.78 -2.03 -7.43
C LEU A 100 4.85 -3.43 -6.79
N HIS A 101 3.91 -3.78 -5.91
CA HIS A 101 3.84 -5.12 -5.33
C HIS A 101 3.63 -6.19 -6.41
N ALA A 102 2.74 -5.95 -7.38
CA ALA A 102 2.51 -6.88 -8.48
C ALA A 102 3.75 -7.06 -9.36
N TYR A 103 4.45 -5.99 -9.72
CA TYR A 103 5.71 -6.08 -10.46
C TYR A 103 6.80 -6.82 -9.69
N ASN A 104 6.89 -6.60 -8.38
CA ASN A 104 7.89 -7.27 -7.55
C ASN A 104 7.62 -8.78 -7.45
N ARG A 105 6.34 -9.19 -7.33
CA ARG A 105 5.95 -10.60 -7.43
C ARG A 105 6.36 -11.19 -8.78
N ARG A 106 6.12 -10.46 -9.87
CA ARG A 106 6.50 -10.90 -11.21
C ARG A 106 8.02 -11.05 -11.39
N LEU A 107 8.81 -10.15 -10.80
CA LEU A 107 10.27 -10.28 -10.77
C LEU A 107 10.70 -11.55 -10.02
N ALA A 108 10.06 -11.84 -8.88
CA ALA A 108 10.34 -13.05 -8.10
C ALA A 108 10.00 -14.34 -8.88
N GLU A 109 8.85 -14.39 -9.55
CA GLU A 109 8.45 -15.50 -10.42
C GLU A 109 9.47 -15.75 -11.55
N LYS A 110 9.99 -14.66 -12.13
CA LYS A 110 11.02 -14.71 -13.18
C LYS A 110 12.44 -14.93 -12.65
N LYS A 111 12.62 -15.14 -11.33
CA LYS A 111 13.91 -15.31 -10.64
C LYS A 111 14.86 -14.12 -10.86
N CYS A 112 14.30 -12.92 -10.97
CA CYS A 112 15.04 -11.70 -11.21
C CYS A 112 15.24 -10.91 -9.90
N PRO A 113 16.20 -9.97 -9.86
CA PRO A 113 16.42 -9.09 -8.71
C PRO A 113 15.12 -8.37 -8.31
N THR A 114 14.73 -8.44 -7.04
CA THR A 114 13.51 -7.83 -6.47
C THR A 114 13.86 -6.59 -5.66
N PHE A 115 12.88 -5.76 -5.29
CA PHE A 115 13.13 -4.58 -4.45
C PHE A 115 12.54 -4.77 -3.06
N ASP A 116 13.19 -4.18 -2.05
CA ASP A 116 12.56 -3.97 -0.76
C ASP A 116 11.71 -2.70 -0.83
N LEU A 117 10.42 -2.86 -1.13
CA LEU A 117 9.53 -1.73 -1.34
C LEU A 117 9.39 -0.88 -0.07
N GLU A 118 9.44 -1.49 1.12
CA GLU A 118 9.30 -0.75 2.37
C GLU A 118 10.51 0.15 2.61
N ALA A 119 11.73 -0.37 2.42
CA ALA A 119 12.96 0.41 2.57
C ALA A 119 13.10 1.47 1.46
N GLU A 120 12.76 1.12 0.23
CA GLU A 120 12.94 2.00 -0.93
C GLU A 120 11.93 3.15 -0.97
N LEU A 121 10.73 2.97 -0.43
CA LEU A 121 9.72 4.03 -0.37
C LEU A 121 9.94 5.01 0.79
N GLN A 122 10.89 4.75 1.68
CA GLN A 122 11.23 5.71 2.74
C GLN A 122 11.77 7.03 2.15
N PRO A 123 11.57 8.16 2.85
CA PRO A 123 12.16 9.42 2.45
C PRO A 123 13.69 9.31 2.40
N GLN A 124 14.22 9.34 1.20
CA GLN A 124 15.66 9.31 0.92
C GLN A 124 15.99 10.45 -0.07
N PRO A 125 17.27 10.88 -0.18
CA PRO A 125 17.68 11.89 -1.14
C PRO A 125 17.34 11.50 -2.58
N VAL A 126 16.91 12.45 -3.41
CA VAL A 126 16.52 12.21 -4.82
C VAL A 126 17.66 11.65 -5.68
N THR A 127 18.91 11.84 -5.25
CA THR A 127 20.11 11.28 -5.87
C THR A 127 20.32 9.79 -5.56
N SER A 128 19.62 9.24 -4.55
CA SER A 128 19.65 7.82 -4.20
C SER A 128 18.75 7.03 -5.14
N THR A 129 19.36 6.31 -6.08
CA THR A 129 18.66 5.41 -7.00
C THR A 129 18.22 4.12 -6.28
N PRO A 130 16.97 3.67 -6.49
CA PRO A 130 16.49 2.42 -5.89
C PRO A 130 17.31 1.23 -6.35
N ARG A 131 17.76 0.40 -5.41
CA ARG A 131 18.66 -0.72 -5.71
C ARG A 131 17.93 -2.05 -5.61
N PRO A 132 17.88 -2.83 -6.71
CA PRO A 132 17.32 -4.17 -6.63
C PRO A 132 18.24 -5.07 -5.79
N LEU A 133 17.63 -5.83 -4.89
CA LEU A 133 18.26 -6.89 -4.12
C LEU A 133 18.60 -8.05 -5.04
N ALA A 134 19.76 -8.67 -4.81
CA ALA A 134 20.15 -9.88 -5.52
C ALA A 134 19.04 -10.94 -5.41
N PRO A 135 18.75 -11.68 -6.49
CA PRO A 135 17.72 -12.70 -6.46
C PRO A 135 18.11 -13.77 -5.44
N LYS A 136 17.14 -14.21 -4.62
CA LYS A 136 17.35 -15.32 -3.69
C LYS A 136 17.61 -16.59 -4.51
N ARG A 137 18.88 -16.99 -4.64
CA ARG A 137 19.28 -18.22 -5.33
C ARG A 137 18.87 -19.40 -4.45
N ASN A 138 17.85 -20.14 -4.86
CA ASN A 138 17.48 -21.42 -4.27
C ASN A 138 18.31 -22.56 -4.87
#